data_AF-A0A6C0HDY1-F1
#
_entry.id   AF-A0A6C0HDY1-F1
#
_cell.length_a   1.000
_cell.length_b   1.000
_cell.length_c   1.000
_cell.angle_alpha   90.00
_cell.angle_beta   90.00
_cell.angle_gamma   90.00
#
_symmetry.space_group_name_H-M   'P 1'
#
loop_
_entity.id
_entity.type
_entity.pdbx_description
1 polymer ?
#
loop_
_entity_poly.entity_id
_entity_poly.type
_entity_poly.pdbx_seq_one_letter_code
_entity_poly.pdbx_strand_id
1 'polypeptide(L)'
;MSDTIIKFVNWNDVALNIQNGMLFLLSVSSLFSCLYYNINSYYSSDYALDIKNVSRPFDLLMPFVTIHAFTDLFLTKSTDLKIHHFSVLGVLFYNYYYNVSETDRFPIIYSLLKTEISSIFYVLKYWLPKNTLAYDINSALFYLGFLKFRIIDLYFDLVNNSLVFDIINKYSSSNIVLSSVLFGCCYGLYLLNLYWFVIINKILYKGIDKILKIGSDEMCHYICSYTLFANIPIAFIIYSYNKNEKYIFDVAGVTGLSVASYIYHRDMYNRHSRKELENYEIPDKNNIFIFLNDNAFIHLRSFLTLVTSYYNHKFFLSIIFISSLSHVLSFYNIIITIFQHHIVDSLNNKSNFFKEINTLMILPVVLDVSLVFFNSPYEIGIPFILTSVLMGLFLILDPFYKMTHVGFHALLLLQNYYLCLSHSSVSNSITKQHK
;
A
#
# COMPACT_ATOMS: atom_id res chain seq x y z
N MET A 1 10.27 -38.90 -50.28
CA MET A 1 10.21 -37.42 -50.29
C MET A 1 8.81 -37.02 -49.84
N SER A 2 8.59 -36.91 -48.52
CA SER A 2 7.45 -36.22 -47.90
C SER A 2 7.67 -36.17 -46.38
N ASP A 3 8.59 -35.30 -45.95
CA ASP A 3 8.76 -34.96 -44.54
C ASP A 3 7.56 -34.10 -44.12
N THR A 4 6.57 -34.74 -43.49
CA THR A 4 5.46 -34.04 -42.86
C THR A 4 5.86 -33.75 -41.41
N ILE A 5 6.44 -32.57 -41.19
CA ILE A 5 6.74 -32.06 -39.85
C ILE A 5 5.41 -31.83 -39.12
N ILE A 6 5.04 -32.75 -38.23
CA ILE A 6 3.97 -32.54 -37.26
C ILE A 6 4.46 -31.44 -36.31
N LYS A 7 3.96 -30.22 -36.48
CA LYS A 7 4.10 -29.17 -35.47
C LYS A 7 3.33 -29.62 -34.22
N PHE A 8 4.06 -30.03 -33.19
CA PHE A 8 3.47 -30.26 -31.88
C PHE A 8 2.74 -28.98 -31.43
N VAL A 9 1.45 -29.11 -31.09
CA VAL A 9 0.68 -28.04 -30.47
C VAL A 9 1.35 -27.71 -29.14
N ASN A 10 1.77 -26.46 -28.96
CA ASN A 10 2.29 -25.99 -27.70
C ASN A 10 1.14 -25.88 -26.70
N TRP A 11 0.98 -26.89 -25.85
CA TRP A 11 -0.08 -26.96 -24.84
C TRP A 11 -0.09 -25.74 -23.89
N ASN A 12 1.04 -25.07 -23.71
CA ASN A 12 1.11 -23.84 -22.92
C ASN A 12 0.34 -22.69 -23.56
N ASP A 13 0.40 -22.56 -24.89
CA ASP A 13 -0.31 -21.49 -25.61
C ASP A 13 -1.82 -21.76 -25.62
N VAL A 14 -2.22 -23.02 -25.73
CA VAL A 14 -3.63 -23.43 -25.64
C VAL A 14 -4.19 -23.16 -24.24
N ALA A 15 -3.47 -23.56 -23.19
CA ALA A 15 -3.89 -23.33 -21.81
C ALA A 15 -4.02 -21.83 -21.51
N LEU A 16 -3.05 -21.01 -21.94
CA LEU A 16 -3.08 -19.56 -21.77
C LEU A 16 -4.28 -18.92 -22.47
N ASN A 17 -4.60 -19.36 -23.69
CA ASN A 17 -5.76 -18.86 -24.43
C ASN A 17 -7.08 -19.21 -23.74
N ILE A 18 -7.20 -20.41 -23.18
CA ILE A 18 -8.38 -20.83 -22.41
C ILE A 18 -8.51 -19.98 -21.14
N GLN A 19 -7.42 -19.78 -20.38
CA GLN A 19 -7.40 -18.95 -19.18
C GLN A 19 -7.84 -17.51 -19.50
N ASN A 20 -7.24 -16.90 -20.53
CA ASN A 20 -7.60 -15.55 -20.97
C ASN A 20 -9.06 -15.46 -21.43
N GLY A 21 -9.57 -16.47 -22.13
CA GLY A 21 -10.97 -16.54 -22.54
C GLY A 21 -11.94 -16.60 -21.35
N MET A 22 -11.63 -17.43 -20.35
CA MET A 22 -12.42 -17.54 -19.11
C MET A 22 -12.40 -16.26 -18.30
N LEU A 23 -11.22 -15.66 -18.11
CA LEU A 23 -11.06 -14.38 -17.43
C LEU A 23 -11.86 -13.28 -18.16
N PHE A 24 -11.76 -13.19 -19.48
CA PHE A 24 -12.52 -12.23 -20.27
C PHE A 24 -14.04 -12.40 -20.10
N LEU A 25 -14.54 -13.64 -20.16
CA LEU A 25 -15.97 -13.93 -19.97
C LEU A 25 -16.45 -13.54 -18.56
N LEU A 26 -15.68 -13.87 -17.53
CA LEU A 26 -15.98 -13.47 -16.14
C LEU A 26 -15.99 -11.96 -15.98
N SER A 27 -15.02 -11.28 -16.59
CA SER A 27 -14.87 -9.82 -16.51
C SER A 27 -16.02 -9.10 -17.20
N VAL A 28 -16.42 -9.55 -18.40
CA VAL A 28 -17.56 -9.01 -19.14
C VAL A 28 -18.87 -9.27 -18.39
N SER A 29 -19.04 -10.47 -17.84
CA SER A 29 -20.23 -10.79 -17.04
C SER A 29 -20.31 -9.94 -15.77
N SER A 30 -19.16 -9.69 -15.12
CA SER A 30 -19.06 -8.79 -13.97
C SER A 30 -19.43 -7.36 -14.33
N LEU A 31 -18.96 -6.85 -15.48
CA LEU A 31 -19.35 -5.55 -16.01
C LEU A 31 -20.87 -5.45 -16.18
N PHE A 32 -21.51 -6.43 -16.82
CA PHE A 32 -22.97 -6.42 -17.00
C PHE A 32 -23.74 -6.50 -15.68
N SER A 33 -23.29 -7.30 -14.72
CA SER A 33 -23.87 -7.34 -13.37
C SER A 33 -23.76 -6.00 -12.65
N CYS A 34 -22.61 -5.33 -12.73
CA CYS A 34 -22.41 -4.00 -12.16
C CYS A 34 -23.25 -2.92 -12.86
N LEU A 35 -23.38 -2.98 -14.20
CA LEU A 35 -24.25 -2.07 -14.95
C LEU A 35 -25.72 -2.27 -14.57
N TYR A 36 -26.17 -3.52 -14.46
CA TYR A 36 -27.53 -3.86 -14.02
C TYR A 36 -27.81 -3.30 -12.62
N TYR A 37 -26.88 -3.46 -11.67
CA TYR A 37 -27.00 -2.86 -10.34
C TYR A 37 -27.15 -1.34 -10.41
N ASN A 38 -26.21 -0.66 -11.08
CA ASN A 38 -26.19 0.80 -11.14
C ASN A 38 -27.45 1.39 -11.81
N ILE A 39 -28.00 0.69 -12.80
CA ILE A 39 -29.26 1.08 -13.45
C ILE A 39 -30.43 0.91 -12.47
N ASN A 40 -30.57 -0.25 -11.83
CA ASN A 40 -31.69 -0.48 -10.90
C ASN A 40 -31.64 0.44 -9.67
N SER A 41 -30.44 0.68 -9.12
CA SER A 41 -30.27 1.60 -7.99
C SER A 41 -30.72 3.03 -8.31
N TYR A 42 -30.73 3.41 -9.59
CA TYR A 42 -31.22 4.72 -10.02
C TYR A 42 -32.75 4.81 -10.11
N TYR A 43 -33.42 3.70 -10.41
CA TYR A 43 -34.87 3.66 -10.67
C TYR A 43 -35.71 3.12 -9.50
N SER A 44 -35.11 2.50 -8.49
CA SER A 44 -35.85 1.90 -7.39
C SER A 44 -36.11 2.87 -6.24
N SER A 45 -37.37 2.92 -5.79
CA SER A 45 -37.81 3.64 -4.59
C SER A 45 -37.87 2.76 -3.34
N ASP A 46 -37.75 1.43 -3.46
CA ASP A 46 -37.90 0.47 -2.35
C ASP A 46 -36.63 -0.39 -2.20
N TYR A 47 -35.80 -0.02 -1.22
CA TYR A 47 -34.42 -0.49 -1.07
C TYR A 47 -34.29 -1.99 -0.75
N ALA A 48 -35.23 -2.56 0.01
CA ALA A 48 -35.09 -3.93 0.53
C ALA A 48 -35.48 -5.02 -0.47
N LEU A 49 -36.54 -4.81 -1.25
CA LEU A 49 -36.96 -5.74 -2.31
C LEU A 49 -35.95 -5.73 -3.49
N ASP A 50 -35.28 -4.59 -3.67
CA ASP A 50 -34.35 -4.35 -4.77
C ASP A 50 -33.00 -5.07 -4.59
N ILE A 51 -32.43 -5.08 -3.36
CA ILE A 51 -31.14 -5.74 -3.11
C ILE A 51 -31.18 -7.22 -3.49
N LYS A 52 -32.27 -7.94 -3.21
CA LYS A 52 -32.38 -9.38 -3.53
C LYS A 52 -32.42 -9.64 -5.05
N ASN A 53 -33.09 -8.76 -5.80
CA ASN A 53 -33.15 -8.87 -7.26
C ASN A 53 -31.80 -8.49 -7.89
N VAL A 54 -31.11 -7.51 -7.30
CA VAL A 54 -29.80 -7.04 -7.71
C VAL A 54 -28.68 -8.00 -7.35
N SER A 55 -28.75 -8.71 -6.22
CA SER A 55 -27.70 -9.63 -5.76
C SER A 55 -27.64 -10.91 -6.60
N ARG A 56 -28.78 -11.32 -7.18
CA ARG A 56 -28.91 -12.58 -7.92
C ARG A 56 -27.91 -12.76 -9.07
N PRO A 57 -27.68 -11.78 -9.98
CA PRO A 57 -26.62 -11.88 -10.99
C PRO A 57 -25.22 -12.13 -10.43
N PHE A 58 -24.90 -11.56 -9.26
CA PHE A 58 -23.60 -11.74 -8.61
C PHE A 58 -23.46 -13.16 -8.05
N ASP A 59 -24.51 -13.66 -7.40
CA ASP A 59 -24.55 -15.03 -6.87
C ASP A 59 -24.47 -16.10 -7.97
N LEU A 60 -25.03 -15.84 -9.16
CA LEU A 60 -24.90 -16.72 -10.31
C LEU A 60 -23.45 -16.80 -10.84
N LEU A 61 -22.64 -15.75 -10.66
CA LEU A 61 -21.25 -15.72 -11.10
C LEU A 61 -20.29 -16.41 -10.12
N MET A 62 -20.66 -16.49 -8.85
CA MET A 62 -19.83 -17.05 -7.77
C MET A 62 -19.27 -18.45 -8.03
N PRO A 63 -20.06 -19.44 -8.51
CA PRO A 63 -19.52 -20.76 -8.83
C PRO A 63 -18.45 -20.71 -9.94
N PHE A 64 -18.63 -19.84 -10.94
CA PHE A 64 -17.67 -19.69 -12.03
C PHE A 64 -16.37 -19.03 -11.57
N VAL A 65 -16.45 -18.03 -10.70
CA VAL A 65 -15.26 -17.43 -10.04
C VAL A 65 -14.55 -18.48 -9.20
N THR A 66 -15.28 -19.30 -8.45
CA THR A 66 -14.72 -20.38 -7.62
C THR A 66 -13.94 -21.37 -8.48
N ILE A 67 -14.57 -21.86 -9.56
CA ILE A 67 -13.96 -22.81 -10.50
C ILE A 67 -12.73 -22.18 -11.13
N HIS A 68 -12.83 -20.96 -11.64
CA HIS A 68 -11.72 -20.25 -12.27
C HIS A 68 -10.53 -20.08 -11.31
N ALA A 69 -10.77 -19.52 -10.12
CA ALA A 69 -9.73 -19.30 -9.12
C ALA A 69 -9.09 -20.61 -8.66
N PHE A 70 -9.88 -21.67 -8.50
CA PHE A 70 -9.37 -23.00 -8.15
C PHE A 70 -8.49 -23.58 -9.27
N THR A 71 -8.95 -23.53 -10.53
CA THR A 71 -8.14 -24.00 -11.67
C THR A 71 -6.86 -23.19 -11.84
N ASP A 72 -6.93 -21.87 -11.75
CA ASP A 72 -5.78 -21.00 -11.96
C ASP A 72 -4.75 -21.12 -10.84
N LEU A 73 -5.13 -21.49 -9.62
CA LEU A 73 -4.21 -21.79 -8.53
C LEU A 73 -3.14 -22.84 -8.93
N PHE A 74 -3.55 -23.85 -9.71
CA PHE A 74 -2.67 -24.93 -10.16
C PHE A 74 -2.01 -24.65 -11.52
N LEU A 75 -2.67 -23.88 -12.38
CA LEU A 75 -2.17 -23.58 -13.73
C LEU A 75 -1.18 -22.41 -13.74
N THR A 76 -1.36 -21.41 -12.86
CA THR A 76 -0.45 -20.27 -12.80
C THR A 76 0.88 -20.62 -12.16
N LYS A 77 1.96 -20.06 -12.68
CA LYS A 77 3.31 -20.22 -12.12
C LYS A 77 3.65 -19.10 -11.14
N SER A 78 2.99 -17.96 -11.22
CA SER A 78 3.39 -16.78 -10.44
C SER A 78 2.80 -16.84 -9.03
N THR A 79 3.66 -16.67 -8.02
CA THR A 79 3.27 -16.76 -6.61
C THR A 79 2.27 -15.69 -6.22
N ASP A 80 2.36 -14.50 -6.82
CA ASP A 80 1.44 -13.39 -6.61
C ASP A 80 0.02 -13.74 -7.09
N LEU A 81 -0.14 -14.34 -8.28
CA LEU A 81 -1.45 -14.82 -8.75
C LEU A 81 -1.98 -15.97 -7.88
N LYS A 82 -1.11 -16.86 -7.38
CA LYS A 82 -1.55 -17.90 -6.43
C LYS A 82 -2.10 -17.30 -5.14
N ILE A 83 -1.43 -16.29 -4.58
CA ILE A 83 -1.89 -15.57 -3.39
C ILE A 83 -3.23 -14.86 -3.68
N HIS A 84 -3.38 -14.25 -4.86
CA HIS A 84 -4.65 -13.68 -5.31
C HIS A 84 -5.77 -14.72 -5.27
N HIS A 85 -5.63 -15.82 -6.00
CA HIS A 85 -6.67 -16.84 -6.11
C HIS A 85 -6.94 -17.53 -4.76
N PHE A 86 -5.90 -17.76 -3.94
CA PHE A 86 -6.07 -18.27 -2.58
C PHE A 86 -6.90 -17.32 -1.72
N SER A 87 -6.68 -16.01 -1.84
CA SER A 87 -7.44 -15.01 -1.11
C SER A 87 -8.88 -14.91 -1.61
N VAL A 88 -9.11 -14.96 -2.94
CA VAL A 88 -10.46 -15.07 -3.51
C VAL A 88 -11.18 -16.31 -2.95
N LEU A 89 -10.56 -17.48 -3.03
CA LEU A 89 -11.12 -18.73 -2.50
C LEU A 89 -11.39 -18.65 -0.99
N GLY A 90 -10.54 -17.97 -0.21
CA GLY A 90 -10.77 -17.75 1.21
C GLY A 90 -12.02 -16.91 1.50
N VAL A 91 -12.26 -15.84 0.72
CA VAL A 91 -13.50 -15.04 0.81
C VAL A 91 -14.72 -15.90 0.45
N LEU A 92 -14.64 -16.67 -0.63
CA LEU A 92 -15.73 -17.54 -1.08
C LEU A 92 -16.03 -18.63 -0.04
N PHE A 93 -14.98 -19.27 0.48
CA PHE A 93 -15.07 -20.30 1.51
C PHE A 93 -15.76 -19.78 2.77
N TYR A 94 -15.41 -18.58 3.26
CA TYR A 94 -16.10 -17.96 4.38
C TYR A 94 -17.60 -17.80 4.13
N ASN A 95 -17.97 -17.28 2.95
CA ASN A 95 -19.37 -17.05 2.59
C ASN A 95 -20.19 -18.34 2.55
N TYR A 96 -19.61 -19.43 2.02
CA TYR A 96 -20.26 -20.73 1.97
C TYR A 96 -20.30 -21.41 3.35
N TYR A 97 -19.21 -21.37 4.11
CA TYR A 97 -19.11 -22.03 5.42
C TYR A 97 -20.12 -21.47 6.42
N TYR A 98 -20.27 -20.14 6.49
CA TYR A 98 -21.23 -19.48 7.38
C TYR A 98 -22.63 -19.33 6.80
N ASN A 99 -22.87 -19.79 5.57
CA ASN A 99 -24.12 -19.59 4.85
C ASN A 99 -24.60 -18.12 4.94
N VAL A 100 -23.69 -17.19 4.60
CA VAL A 100 -23.94 -15.75 4.64
C VAL A 100 -25.13 -15.43 3.73
N SER A 101 -26.07 -14.62 4.24
CA SER A 101 -27.28 -14.26 3.49
C SER A 101 -26.94 -13.51 2.20
N GLU A 102 -27.77 -13.62 1.17
CA GLU A 102 -27.53 -12.97 -0.13
C GLU A 102 -27.32 -11.45 0.01
N THR A 103 -28.10 -10.82 0.89
CA THR A 103 -28.01 -9.37 1.17
C THR A 103 -26.70 -8.97 1.83
N ASP A 104 -26.20 -9.79 2.76
CA ASP A 104 -24.96 -9.50 3.50
C ASP A 104 -23.71 -9.91 2.70
N ARG A 105 -23.83 -10.90 1.82
CA ARG A 105 -22.76 -11.31 0.91
C ARG A 105 -22.54 -10.28 -0.20
N PHE A 106 -23.61 -9.63 -0.67
CA PHE A 106 -23.59 -8.74 -1.82
C PHE A 106 -22.49 -7.66 -1.76
N PRO A 107 -22.31 -6.87 -0.68
CA PRO A 107 -21.26 -5.84 -0.62
C PRO A 107 -19.85 -6.39 -0.88
N ILE A 108 -19.55 -7.59 -0.38
CA ILE A 108 -18.24 -8.23 -0.53
C ILE A 108 -18.05 -8.72 -1.97
N ILE A 109 -19.04 -9.45 -2.51
CA ILE A 109 -18.94 -10.04 -3.86
C ILE A 109 -19.03 -8.98 -4.96
N TYR A 110 -19.87 -7.97 -4.77
CA TYR A 110 -19.93 -6.79 -5.63
C TYR A 110 -18.54 -6.17 -5.77
N SER A 111 -17.88 -5.90 -4.64
CA SER A 111 -16.53 -5.33 -4.61
C SER A 111 -15.52 -6.21 -5.36
N LEU A 112 -15.55 -7.53 -5.14
CA LEU A 112 -14.67 -8.47 -5.82
C LEU A 112 -14.90 -8.51 -7.34
N LEU A 113 -16.14 -8.70 -7.80
CA LEU A 113 -16.44 -8.78 -9.23
C LEU A 113 -16.15 -7.47 -9.96
N LYS A 114 -16.34 -6.32 -9.29
CA LYS A 114 -16.01 -5.01 -9.84
C LYS A 114 -14.52 -4.90 -10.17
N THR A 115 -13.63 -5.56 -9.41
CA THR A 115 -12.19 -5.61 -9.73
C THR A 115 -11.87 -6.32 -11.05
N GLU A 116 -12.75 -7.21 -11.52
CA GLU A 116 -12.55 -7.93 -12.78
C GLU A 116 -12.83 -7.06 -14.01
N ILE A 117 -13.52 -5.94 -13.88
CA ILE A 117 -13.81 -5.06 -15.03
C ILE A 117 -12.52 -4.59 -15.71
N SER A 118 -11.47 -4.27 -14.96
CA SER A 118 -10.18 -3.89 -15.55
C SER A 118 -9.49 -5.05 -16.29
N SER A 119 -9.82 -6.30 -15.95
CA SER A 119 -9.27 -7.51 -16.58
C SER A 119 -9.74 -7.66 -18.04
N ILE A 120 -10.86 -7.02 -18.43
CA ILE A 120 -11.29 -6.91 -19.85
C ILE A 120 -10.15 -6.30 -20.68
N PHE A 121 -9.67 -5.12 -20.27
CA PHE A 121 -8.62 -4.41 -20.99
C PHE A 121 -7.27 -5.13 -20.89
N TYR A 122 -7.02 -5.84 -19.79
CA TYR A 122 -5.84 -6.69 -19.65
C TYR A 122 -5.82 -7.81 -20.70
N VAL A 123 -6.91 -8.55 -20.85
CA VAL A 123 -6.98 -9.66 -21.83
C VAL A 123 -6.92 -9.12 -23.26
N LEU A 124 -7.64 -8.02 -23.56
CA LEU A 124 -7.62 -7.41 -24.89
C LEU A 124 -6.21 -6.99 -25.32
N LYS A 125 -5.33 -6.66 -24.37
CA LYS A 125 -3.92 -6.35 -24.66
C LYS A 125 -3.17 -7.51 -25.33
N TYR A 126 -3.56 -8.76 -25.08
CA TYR A 126 -2.97 -9.94 -25.71
C TYR A 126 -3.52 -10.23 -27.11
N TRP A 127 -4.75 -9.78 -27.37
CA TRP A 127 -5.43 -10.02 -28.66
C TRP A 127 -5.25 -8.88 -29.66
N LEU A 128 -5.01 -7.66 -29.18
CA LEU A 128 -4.79 -6.49 -30.03
C LEU A 128 -3.35 -6.44 -30.57
N PRO A 129 -3.16 -6.07 -31.85
CA PRO A 129 -1.83 -5.92 -32.44
C PRO A 129 -1.08 -4.74 -31.80
N LYS A 130 0.17 -4.99 -31.41
CA LYS A 130 1.08 -3.97 -30.86
C LYS A 130 1.31 -2.86 -31.90
N ASN A 131 1.59 -1.64 -31.42
CA ASN A 131 1.83 -0.43 -32.24
C ASN A 131 0.61 0.09 -33.01
N THR A 132 -0.61 -0.18 -32.51
CA THR A 132 -1.83 0.40 -33.05
C THR A 132 -2.47 1.35 -32.06
N LEU A 133 -3.18 2.36 -32.55
CA LEU A 133 -3.93 3.30 -31.70
C LEU A 133 -4.90 2.57 -30.76
N ALA A 134 -5.52 1.48 -31.23
CA ALA A 134 -6.42 0.65 -30.42
C ALA A 134 -5.69 0.00 -29.23
N TYR A 135 -4.45 -0.49 -29.43
CA TYR A 135 -3.64 -1.06 -28.36
C TYR A 135 -3.23 0.00 -27.31
N ASP A 136 -2.91 1.22 -27.75
CA ASP A 136 -2.52 2.32 -26.86
C ASP A 136 -3.73 2.80 -26.04
N ILE A 137 -4.89 2.99 -26.68
CA ILE A 137 -6.15 3.32 -26.00
C ILE A 137 -6.50 2.22 -24.99
N ASN A 138 -6.44 0.95 -25.37
CA ASN A 138 -6.72 -0.17 -24.47
C ASN A 138 -5.74 -0.21 -23.28
N SER A 139 -4.47 0.10 -23.51
CA SER A 139 -3.46 0.16 -22.43
C SER A 139 -3.76 1.30 -21.45
N ALA A 140 -4.21 2.46 -21.94
CA ALA A 140 -4.65 3.56 -21.08
C ALA A 140 -5.93 3.20 -20.31
N LEU A 141 -6.90 2.55 -20.94
CA LEU A 141 -8.12 2.05 -20.30
C LEU A 141 -7.82 0.99 -19.24
N PHE A 142 -6.85 0.10 -19.48
CA PHE A 142 -6.37 -0.83 -18.46
C PHE A 142 -5.81 -0.08 -17.26
N TYR A 143 -4.93 0.90 -17.46
CA TYR A 143 -4.35 1.68 -16.35
C TYR A 143 -5.42 2.42 -15.54
N LEU A 144 -6.30 3.17 -16.21
CA LEU A 144 -7.37 3.93 -15.56
C LEU A 144 -8.40 3.01 -14.89
N GLY A 145 -8.75 1.90 -15.53
CA GLY A 145 -9.63 0.88 -14.97
C GLY A 145 -9.02 0.19 -13.76
N PHE A 146 -7.72 -0.12 -13.78
CA PHE A 146 -7.01 -0.69 -12.64
C PHE A 146 -7.02 0.29 -11.46
N LEU A 147 -6.66 1.56 -11.69
CA LEU A 147 -6.71 2.59 -10.66
C LEU A 147 -8.13 2.76 -10.09
N LYS A 148 -9.15 2.87 -10.95
CA LYS A 148 -10.51 3.06 -10.49
C LYS A 148 -11.07 1.84 -9.76
N PHE A 149 -11.09 0.67 -10.40
CA PHE A 149 -11.82 -0.48 -9.86
C PHE A 149 -11.02 -1.26 -8.81
N ARG A 150 -9.69 -1.36 -8.96
CA ARG A 150 -8.85 -2.20 -8.08
C ARG A 150 -8.16 -1.43 -6.95
N ILE A 151 -8.02 -0.12 -7.08
CA ILE A 151 -7.45 0.73 -6.02
C ILE A 151 -8.54 1.55 -5.34
N ILE A 152 -9.20 2.45 -6.06
CA ILE A 152 -10.13 3.41 -5.46
C ILE A 152 -11.41 2.70 -4.99
N ASP A 153 -12.13 2.05 -5.89
CA ASP A 153 -13.44 1.46 -5.59
C ASP A 153 -13.28 0.29 -4.63
N LEU A 154 -12.28 -0.59 -4.79
CA LEU A 154 -12.01 -1.67 -3.83
C LEU A 154 -11.70 -1.13 -2.42
N TYR A 155 -10.97 -0.01 -2.32
CA TYR A 155 -10.71 0.62 -1.03
C TYR A 155 -12.01 1.09 -0.36
N PHE A 156 -12.86 1.82 -1.07
CA PHE A 156 -14.09 2.37 -0.49
C PHE A 156 -15.19 1.32 -0.29
N ASP A 157 -15.35 0.38 -1.22
CA ASP A 157 -16.43 -0.60 -1.22
C ASP A 157 -16.14 -1.75 -0.23
N LEU A 158 -14.86 -2.13 -0.03
CA LEU A 158 -14.47 -3.28 0.82
C LEU A 158 -13.63 -2.90 2.04
N VAL A 159 -12.56 -2.12 1.86
CA VAL A 159 -11.55 -1.89 2.92
C VAL A 159 -12.00 -0.87 3.96
N ASN A 160 -12.57 0.24 3.51
CA ASN A 160 -13.03 1.35 4.35
C ASN A 160 -14.55 1.34 4.54
N ASN A 161 -15.19 0.18 4.40
CA ASN A 161 -16.64 0.03 4.51
C ASN A 161 -17.02 -0.59 5.85
N SER A 162 -17.65 0.20 6.73
CA SER A 162 -18.10 -0.26 8.05
C SER A 162 -19.07 -1.44 7.97
N LEU A 163 -19.89 -1.53 6.92
CA LEU A 163 -20.85 -2.63 6.73
C LEU A 163 -20.15 -3.99 6.64
N VAL A 164 -18.97 -4.04 6.03
CA VAL A 164 -18.19 -5.29 5.92
C VAL A 164 -17.75 -5.77 7.30
N PHE A 165 -17.37 -4.85 8.21
CA PHE A 165 -17.06 -5.19 9.59
C PHE A 165 -18.28 -5.69 10.35
N ASP A 166 -19.44 -5.04 10.16
CA ASP A 166 -20.70 -5.45 10.81
C ASP A 166 -21.13 -6.85 10.37
N ILE A 167 -20.99 -7.16 9.07
CA ILE A 167 -21.26 -8.50 8.53
C ILE A 167 -20.34 -9.54 9.18
N ILE A 168 -19.05 -9.26 9.28
CA ILE A 168 -18.10 -10.19 9.90
C ILE A 168 -18.46 -10.44 11.37
N ASN A 169 -18.77 -9.39 12.13
CA ASN A 169 -19.19 -9.53 13.52
C ASN A 169 -20.50 -10.32 13.65
N LYS A 170 -21.45 -10.12 12.73
CA LYS A 170 -22.73 -10.84 12.70
C LYS A 170 -22.55 -12.35 12.56
N TYR A 171 -21.67 -12.81 11.66
CA TYR A 171 -21.54 -14.22 11.32
C TYR A 171 -20.43 -14.96 12.07
N SER A 172 -19.37 -14.28 12.50
CA SER A 172 -18.18 -14.94 13.05
C SER A 172 -17.65 -14.35 14.36
N SER A 173 -18.47 -13.60 15.10
CA SER A 173 -18.11 -13.06 16.43
C SER A 173 -17.59 -14.11 17.43
N SER A 174 -18.04 -15.36 17.32
CA SER A 174 -17.60 -16.47 18.19
C SER A 174 -16.35 -17.21 17.69
N ASN A 175 -15.91 -16.99 16.44
CA ASN A 175 -14.76 -17.65 15.85
C ASN A 175 -13.78 -16.61 15.29
N ILE A 176 -12.83 -16.23 16.15
CA ILE A 176 -11.80 -15.25 15.81
C ILE A 176 -10.89 -15.71 14.68
N VAL A 177 -10.62 -17.02 14.57
CA VAL A 177 -9.73 -17.57 13.54
C VAL A 177 -10.34 -17.36 12.17
N LEU A 178 -11.59 -17.75 11.97
CA LEU A 178 -12.23 -17.65 10.65
C LEU A 178 -12.59 -16.20 10.28
N SER A 179 -12.90 -15.35 11.27
CA SER A 179 -12.97 -13.89 11.07
C SER A 179 -11.64 -13.33 10.57
N SER A 180 -10.53 -13.75 11.17
CA SER A 180 -9.18 -13.31 10.79
C SER A 180 -8.79 -13.79 9.40
N VAL A 181 -9.24 -14.98 8.98
CA VAL A 181 -9.04 -15.48 7.61
C VAL A 181 -9.74 -14.57 6.60
N LEU A 182 -11.02 -14.22 6.83
CA LEU A 182 -11.73 -13.34 5.91
C LEU A 182 -11.07 -11.96 5.82
N PHE A 183 -10.71 -11.35 6.97
CA PHE A 183 -9.96 -10.10 6.98
C PHE A 183 -8.64 -10.25 6.22
N GLY A 184 -7.85 -11.27 6.53
CA GLY A 184 -6.59 -11.55 5.86
C GLY A 184 -6.73 -11.66 4.34
N CYS A 185 -7.80 -12.31 3.87
CA CYS A 185 -8.08 -12.42 2.44
C CYS A 185 -8.53 -11.09 1.80
N CYS A 186 -9.46 -10.35 2.41
CA CYS A 186 -9.93 -9.07 1.88
C CYS A 186 -8.81 -8.02 1.82
N TYR A 187 -8.08 -7.85 2.93
CA TYR A 187 -6.95 -6.94 2.98
C TYR A 187 -5.79 -7.44 2.12
N GLY A 188 -5.51 -8.75 2.11
CA GLY A 188 -4.50 -9.36 1.26
C GLY A 188 -4.74 -9.10 -0.23
N LEU A 189 -5.99 -9.19 -0.70
CA LEU A 189 -6.36 -8.83 -2.07
C LEU A 189 -6.08 -7.36 -2.37
N TYR A 190 -6.42 -6.46 -1.44
CA TYR A 190 -6.15 -5.04 -1.63
C TYR A 190 -4.63 -4.73 -1.66
N LEU A 191 -3.86 -5.31 -0.73
CA LEU A 191 -2.40 -5.15 -0.70
C LEU A 191 -1.74 -5.68 -1.98
N LEU A 192 -2.25 -6.80 -2.52
CA LEU A 192 -1.76 -7.34 -3.77
C LEU A 192 -2.09 -6.44 -4.97
N ASN A 193 -3.28 -5.82 -4.98
CA ASN A 193 -3.62 -4.83 -6.00
C ASN A 193 -2.75 -3.57 -5.88
N LEU A 194 -2.41 -3.11 -4.67
CA LEU A 194 -1.43 -2.04 -4.48
C LEU A 194 -0.05 -2.45 -5.00
N TYR A 195 0.42 -3.66 -4.69
CA TYR A 195 1.68 -4.21 -5.20
C TYR A 195 1.72 -4.19 -6.74
N TRP A 196 0.67 -4.71 -7.40
CA TRP A 196 0.58 -4.68 -8.87
C TRP A 196 0.49 -3.25 -9.41
N PHE A 197 -0.23 -2.36 -8.73
CA PHE A 197 -0.31 -0.96 -9.13
C PHE A 197 1.06 -0.28 -9.10
N VAL A 198 1.89 -0.55 -8.08
CA VAL A 198 3.26 -0.04 -7.99
C VAL A 198 4.11 -0.55 -9.17
N ILE A 199 3.99 -1.83 -9.54
CA ILE A 199 4.66 -2.40 -10.72
C ILE A 199 4.19 -1.73 -12.02
N ILE A 200 2.88 -1.52 -12.17
CA ILE A 200 2.32 -0.85 -13.34
C ILE A 200 2.87 0.58 -13.46
N ASN A 201 2.92 1.32 -12.35
CA ASN A 201 3.52 2.65 -12.31
C ASN A 201 5.02 2.62 -12.65
N LYS A 202 5.75 1.58 -12.26
CA LYS A 202 7.15 1.39 -12.67
C LYS A 202 7.32 1.29 -14.17
N ILE A 203 6.48 0.49 -14.82
CA ILE A 203 6.49 0.34 -16.28
C ILE A 203 6.12 1.66 -16.96
N LEU A 204 5.11 2.36 -16.46
CA LEU A 204 4.67 3.66 -16.98
C LEU A 204 5.78 4.71 -16.84
N TYR A 205 6.38 4.83 -15.66
CA TYR A 205 7.44 5.78 -15.38
C TYR A 205 8.67 5.56 -16.27
N LYS A 206 9.06 4.31 -16.50
CA LYS A 206 10.13 3.98 -17.46
C LYS A 206 9.84 4.53 -18.86
N GLY A 207 8.58 4.51 -19.29
CA GLY A 207 8.15 5.09 -20.57
C GLY A 207 8.27 6.62 -20.57
N ILE A 208 7.81 7.27 -19.50
CA ILE A 208 7.85 8.73 -19.34
C ILE A 208 9.31 9.23 -19.28
N ASP A 209 10.15 8.59 -18.47
CA ASP A 209 11.53 9.00 -18.27
C ASP A 209 12.38 8.87 -19.55
N LYS A 210 12.10 7.86 -20.39
CA LYS A 210 12.73 7.73 -21.71
C LYS A 210 12.50 8.97 -22.60
N ILE A 211 11.36 9.64 -22.44
CA ILE A 211 10.97 10.81 -23.24
C ILE A 211 11.43 12.10 -22.57
N LEU A 212 11.12 12.28 -21.28
CA LEU A 212 11.32 13.55 -20.57
C LEU A 212 12.67 13.66 -19.85
N LYS A 213 13.38 12.53 -19.61
CA LYS A 213 14.66 12.46 -18.89
C LYS A 213 14.63 13.18 -17.54
N ILE A 214 13.60 12.91 -16.75
CA ILE A 214 13.34 13.57 -15.45
C ILE A 214 14.01 12.84 -14.28
N GLY A 215 14.43 11.59 -14.45
CA GLY A 215 14.99 10.75 -13.41
C GLY A 215 16.48 10.99 -13.13
N SER A 216 16.81 12.08 -12.43
CA SER A 216 18.16 12.32 -11.91
C SER A 216 18.20 12.37 -10.38
N ASP A 217 19.31 11.94 -9.79
CA ASP A 217 19.52 12.00 -8.33
C ASP A 217 19.57 13.45 -7.84
N GLU A 218 20.11 14.36 -8.67
CA GLU A 218 20.10 15.80 -8.41
C GLU A 218 18.66 16.33 -8.26
N MET A 219 17.76 16.01 -9.19
CA MET A 219 16.36 16.44 -9.11
C MET A 219 15.65 15.81 -7.91
N CYS A 220 15.92 14.53 -7.64
CA CYS A 220 15.39 13.82 -6.49
C CYS A 220 15.74 14.55 -5.17
N HIS A 221 17.02 14.80 -4.92
CA HIS A 221 17.46 15.48 -3.72
C HIS A 221 16.98 16.93 -3.63
N TYR A 222 16.94 17.65 -4.75
CA TYR A 222 16.39 19.00 -4.78
C TYR A 222 14.93 19.04 -4.29
N ILE A 223 14.07 18.15 -4.80
CA ILE A 223 12.67 18.09 -4.39
C ILE A 223 12.57 17.65 -2.92
N CYS A 224 13.26 16.57 -2.55
CA CYS A 224 13.23 16.02 -1.19
C CYS A 224 13.66 17.02 -0.11
N SER A 225 14.58 17.94 -0.42
CA SER A 225 14.96 19.03 0.49
C SER A 225 13.75 19.81 1.02
N TYR A 226 12.75 20.05 0.18
CA TYR A 226 11.63 20.92 0.54
C TYR A 226 10.37 20.14 0.94
N THR A 227 10.21 18.90 0.46
CA THR A 227 8.94 18.16 0.61
C THR A 227 8.48 18.04 2.07
N LEU A 228 9.37 17.69 3.01
CA LEU A 228 8.94 17.44 4.40
C LEU A 228 8.48 18.69 5.14
N PHE A 229 8.86 19.90 4.71
CA PHE A 229 8.34 21.13 5.30
C PHE A 229 6.83 21.27 5.19
N ALA A 230 6.18 20.63 4.21
CA ALA A 230 4.73 20.60 4.10
C ALA A 230 4.05 19.91 5.29
N ASN A 231 4.74 19.04 6.03
CA ASN A 231 4.20 18.41 7.23
C ASN A 231 3.92 19.40 8.37
N ILE A 232 4.69 20.48 8.47
CA ILE A 232 4.53 21.50 9.51
C ILE A 232 3.15 22.17 9.40
N PRO A 233 2.76 22.82 8.28
CA PRO A 233 1.45 23.42 8.16
C PRO A 233 0.32 22.39 8.24
N ILE A 234 0.51 21.16 7.74
CA ILE A 234 -0.49 20.07 7.89
C ILE A 234 -0.79 19.82 9.38
N ALA A 235 0.26 19.63 10.19
CA ALA A 235 0.11 19.38 11.62
C ALA A 235 -0.57 20.56 12.33
N PHE A 236 -0.13 21.80 12.05
CA PHE A 236 -0.73 23.00 12.64
C PHE A 236 -2.20 23.17 12.28
N ILE A 237 -2.59 22.94 11.02
CA ILE A 237 -3.98 23.05 10.58
C ILE A 237 -4.85 22.04 11.36
N ILE A 238 -4.44 20.77 11.42
CA ILE A 238 -5.24 19.72 12.09
C ILE A 238 -5.33 19.99 13.61
N TYR A 239 -4.21 20.26 14.28
CA TYR A 239 -4.20 20.51 15.72
C TYR A 239 -4.84 21.84 16.11
N SER A 240 -5.02 22.79 15.18
CA SER A 240 -5.77 24.02 15.47
C SER A 240 -7.25 23.76 15.80
N TYR A 241 -7.83 22.69 15.24
CA TYR A 241 -9.23 22.31 15.47
C TYR A 241 -9.48 21.63 16.81
N ASN A 242 -8.44 21.03 17.41
CA ASN A 242 -8.50 20.42 18.73
C ASN A 242 -7.23 20.79 19.47
N LYS A 243 -7.27 21.80 20.34
CA LYS A 243 -6.08 22.30 21.03
C LYS A 243 -5.78 21.43 22.25
N ASN A 244 -4.57 20.86 22.30
CA ASN A 244 -4.05 20.13 23.46
C ASN A 244 -2.53 20.34 23.54
N GLU A 245 -2.01 20.51 24.74
CA GLU A 245 -0.58 20.76 24.97
C GLU A 245 0.30 19.61 24.47
N LYS A 246 -0.20 18.36 24.54
CA LYS A 246 0.56 17.18 24.10
C LYS A 246 0.98 17.22 22.63
N TYR A 247 0.29 17.98 21.77
CA TYR A 247 0.64 18.06 20.35
C TYR A 247 1.97 18.78 20.09
N ILE A 248 2.53 19.47 21.11
CA ILE A 248 3.85 20.07 21.01
C ILE A 248 4.95 19.04 20.72
N PHE A 249 4.82 17.82 21.24
CA PHE A 249 5.79 16.75 21.00
C PHE A 249 5.82 16.36 19.53
N ASP A 250 4.64 16.16 18.93
CA ASP A 250 4.49 15.84 17.52
C ASP A 250 5.04 16.95 16.62
N VAL A 251 4.64 18.20 16.88
CA VAL A 251 5.08 19.38 16.12
C VAL A 251 6.60 19.57 16.20
N ALA A 252 7.19 19.38 17.39
CA ALA A 252 8.65 19.43 17.57
C ALA A 252 9.35 18.33 16.75
N GLY A 253 8.81 17.10 16.77
CA GLY A 253 9.31 15.99 15.97
C GLY A 253 9.25 16.27 14.46
N VAL A 254 8.10 16.74 13.95
CA VAL A 254 7.92 17.10 12.53
C VAL A 254 8.91 18.19 12.11
N THR A 255 9.02 19.24 12.92
CA THR A 255 9.87 20.39 12.61
C THR A 255 11.34 19.97 12.61
N GLY A 256 11.78 19.23 13.63
CA GLY A 256 13.15 18.72 13.72
C GLY A 256 13.54 17.86 12.52
N LEU A 257 12.70 16.89 12.16
CA LEU A 257 12.93 16.03 11.00
C LEU A 257 12.93 16.81 9.68
N SER A 258 12.02 17.78 9.52
CA SER A 258 11.98 18.62 8.31
C SER A 258 13.27 19.41 8.12
N VAL A 259 13.82 19.98 9.20
CA VAL A 259 15.08 20.73 9.16
C VAL A 259 16.27 19.80 8.89
N ALA A 260 16.36 18.67 9.61
CA ALA A 260 17.45 17.71 9.43
C ALA A 260 17.49 17.15 8.00
N SER A 261 16.34 16.76 7.47
CA SER A 261 16.19 16.23 6.12
C SER A 261 16.48 17.28 5.04
N TYR A 262 16.09 18.54 5.26
CA TYR A 262 16.48 19.65 4.38
C TYR A 262 18.00 19.79 4.30
N ILE A 263 18.69 19.83 5.44
CA ILE A 263 20.15 19.96 5.50
C ILE A 263 20.80 18.79 4.76
N TYR A 264 20.37 17.56 5.02
CA TYR A 264 20.88 16.36 4.38
C TYR A 264 20.69 16.38 2.86
N HIS A 265 19.45 16.52 2.39
CA HIS A 265 19.18 16.47 0.96
C HIS A 265 19.75 17.68 0.21
N ARG A 266 19.86 18.84 0.86
CA ARG A 266 20.47 20.02 0.23
C ARG A 266 21.98 19.86 0.06
N ASP A 267 22.66 19.26 1.04
CA ASP A 267 24.07 18.88 0.92
C ASP A 267 24.26 17.88 -0.23
N MET A 268 23.46 16.82 -0.27
CA MET A 268 23.50 15.81 -1.33
C MET A 268 23.26 16.44 -2.72
N TYR A 269 22.24 17.30 -2.86
CA TYR A 269 21.97 18.05 -4.08
C TYR A 269 23.19 18.86 -4.55
N ASN A 270 23.80 19.64 -3.65
CA ASN A 270 24.95 20.49 -3.99
C ASN A 270 26.14 19.65 -4.45
N ARG A 271 26.42 18.53 -3.77
CA ARG A 271 27.51 17.61 -4.14
C ARG A 271 27.29 16.95 -5.49
N HIS A 272 26.04 16.53 -5.79
CA HIS A 272 25.65 16.04 -7.10
C HIS A 272 25.87 17.09 -8.19
N SER A 273 25.37 18.31 -7.98
CA SER A 273 25.46 19.40 -8.95
C SER A 273 26.92 19.77 -9.28
N ARG A 274 27.80 19.68 -8.29
CA ARG A 274 29.25 19.95 -8.44
C ARG A 274 30.07 18.74 -8.89
N LYS A 275 29.46 17.56 -9.04
CA LYS A 275 30.13 16.29 -9.38
C LYS A 275 31.26 15.94 -8.41
N GLU A 276 31.11 16.31 -7.13
CA GLU A 276 32.12 16.09 -6.08
C GLU A 276 32.16 14.64 -5.58
N LEU A 277 31.20 13.80 -5.99
CA LEU A 277 31.06 12.41 -5.54
C LEU A 277 30.87 11.45 -6.72
N GLU A 278 31.73 10.42 -6.79
CA GLU A 278 31.61 9.31 -7.74
C GLU A 278 30.67 8.20 -7.25
N ASN A 279 30.47 8.06 -5.93
CA ASN A 279 29.66 6.99 -5.36
C ASN A 279 28.93 7.46 -4.08
N TYR A 280 27.60 7.33 -4.06
CA TYR A 280 26.71 7.89 -3.04
C TYR A 280 26.21 6.85 -2.04
N GLU A 281 26.69 5.61 -2.16
CA GLU A 281 26.15 4.49 -1.40
C GLU A 281 26.61 4.47 0.07
N ILE A 282 27.69 5.16 0.42
CA ILE A 282 28.20 5.17 1.79
C ILE A 282 28.50 6.62 2.15
N PRO A 283 28.05 7.10 3.32
CA PRO A 283 28.44 8.43 3.77
C PRO A 283 29.97 8.51 3.88
N ASP A 284 30.55 9.56 3.32
CA ASP A 284 31.96 9.89 3.47
C ASP A 284 32.22 10.65 4.77
N LYS A 285 33.49 10.92 5.07
CA LYS A 285 33.89 11.69 6.26
C LYS A 285 33.27 13.09 6.31
N ASN A 286 32.85 13.63 5.17
CA ASN A 286 32.32 14.99 5.05
C ASN A 286 30.79 15.05 5.22
N ASN A 287 30.04 13.96 5.04
CA ASN A 287 28.58 13.93 5.21
C ASN A 287 28.09 12.99 6.32
N ILE A 288 28.96 12.17 6.92
CA ILE A 288 28.60 11.22 7.99
C ILE A 288 27.80 11.86 9.14
N PHE A 289 28.20 13.05 9.59
CA PHE A 289 27.48 13.74 10.68
C PHE A 289 26.10 14.22 10.25
N ILE A 290 25.96 14.68 9.01
CA ILE A 290 24.69 15.13 8.46
C ILE A 290 23.74 13.94 8.28
N PHE A 291 24.28 12.81 7.79
CA PHE A 291 23.55 11.54 7.68
C PHE A 291 23.08 11.04 9.06
N LEU A 292 23.98 10.99 10.05
CA LEU A 292 23.63 10.58 11.43
C LEU A 292 22.59 11.49 12.07
N ASN A 293 22.67 12.80 11.80
CA ASN A 293 21.70 13.76 12.29
C ASN A 293 20.30 13.51 11.70
N ASP A 294 20.19 13.31 10.38
CA ASP A 294 18.91 12.97 9.74
C ASP A 294 18.31 11.67 10.33
N ASN A 295 19.14 10.63 10.47
CA ASN A 295 18.76 9.37 11.11
C ASN A 295 18.25 9.57 12.55
N ALA A 296 18.97 10.35 13.36
CA ALA A 296 18.57 10.63 14.73
C ALA A 296 17.20 11.33 14.79
N PHE A 297 16.93 12.27 13.88
CA PHE A 297 15.65 12.96 13.80
C PHE A 297 14.52 12.08 13.26
N ILE A 298 14.79 11.08 12.41
CA ILE A 298 13.81 10.05 12.02
C ILE A 298 13.37 9.26 13.27
N HIS A 299 14.34 8.79 14.05
CA HIS A 299 14.05 8.06 15.30
C HIS A 299 13.33 8.96 16.33
N LEU A 300 13.76 10.21 16.49
CA LEU A 300 13.13 11.17 17.40
C LEU A 300 11.69 11.49 17.00
N ARG A 301 11.43 11.72 15.70
CA ARG A 301 10.08 11.96 15.17
C ARG A 301 9.14 10.80 15.49
N SER A 302 9.58 9.57 15.21
CA SER A 302 8.82 8.35 15.47
C SER A 302 8.45 8.24 16.95
N PHE A 303 9.47 8.35 17.82
CA PHE A 303 9.28 8.30 19.26
C PHE A 303 8.31 9.38 19.79
N LEU A 304 8.47 10.64 19.36
CA LEU A 304 7.60 11.74 19.79
C LEU A 304 6.16 11.60 19.29
N THR A 305 5.96 10.95 18.14
CA THR A 305 4.62 10.57 17.64
C THR A 305 3.96 9.61 18.63
N LEU A 306 4.68 8.58 19.06
CA LEU A 306 4.17 7.61 20.04
C LEU A 306 3.86 8.25 21.40
N VAL A 307 4.74 9.14 21.88
CA VAL A 307 4.51 9.93 23.10
C VAL A 307 3.20 10.71 23.01
N THR A 308 2.96 11.37 21.87
CA THR A 308 1.73 12.15 21.63
C THR A 308 0.49 11.26 21.62
N SER A 309 0.57 10.10 20.97
CA SER A 309 -0.52 9.14 20.86
C SER A 309 -0.93 8.58 22.24
N TYR A 310 0.04 8.19 23.06
CA TYR A 310 -0.21 7.51 24.32
C TYR A 310 -0.23 8.42 25.56
N TYR A 311 -0.06 9.74 25.43
CA TYR A 311 0.13 10.69 26.54
C TYR A 311 -0.82 10.50 27.74
N ASN A 312 -2.11 10.23 27.49
CA ASN A 312 -3.13 10.04 28.54
C ASN A 312 -3.53 8.56 28.74
N HIS A 313 -2.79 7.62 28.17
CA HIS A 313 -3.13 6.20 28.20
C HIS A 313 -2.50 5.49 29.40
N LYS A 314 -3.22 4.53 30.00
CA LYS A 314 -2.74 3.77 31.18
C LYS A 314 -1.41 3.02 30.97
N PHE A 315 -1.08 2.67 29.73
CA PHE A 315 0.16 1.97 29.35
C PHE A 315 1.28 2.89 28.84
N PHE A 316 1.13 4.21 28.99
CA PHE A 316 2.08 5.21 28.50
C PHE A 316 3.54 4.89 28.82
N LEU A 317 3.85 4.64 30.10
CA LEU A 317 5.23 4.37 30.56
C LEU A 317 5.82 3.11 29.93
N SER A 318 5.07 2.00 29.91
CA SER A 318 5.54 0.73 29.34
C SER A 318 5.82 0.86 27.84
N ILE A 319 4.93 1.54 27.12
CA ILE A 319 5.02 1.72 25.67
C ILE A 319 6.19 2.62 25.30
N ILE A 320 6.36 3.75 26.00
CA ILE A 320 7.52 4.64 25.81
C ILE A 320 8.83 3.95 26.17
N PHE A 321 8.87 3.16 27.23
CA PHE A 321 10.08 2.43 27.60
C PHE A 321 10.50 1.43 26.51
N ILE A 322 9.54 0.68 25.96
CA ILE A 322 9.82 -0.28 24.89
C ILE A 322 10.30 0.43 23.62
N SER A 323 9.60 1.49 23.21
CA SER A 323 9.98 2.28 22.02
C SER A 323 11.35 2.94 22.21
N SER A 324 11.59 3.61 23.34
CA SER A 324 12.87 4.28 23.61
C SER A 324 14.04 3.29 23.60
N LEU A 325 13.88 2.12 24.22
CA LEU A 325 14.89 1.07 24.18
C LEU A 325 15.16 0.60 22.74
N SER A 326 14.12 0.37 21.95
CA SER A 326 14.25 -0.04 20.55
C SER A 326 14.98 1.00 19.69
N HIS A 327 14.62 2.28 19.84
CA HIS A 327 15.26 3.40 19.14
C HIS A 327 16.73 3.58 19.55
N VAL A 328 17.04 3.53 20.85
CA VAL A 328 18.42 3.68 21.35
C VAL A 328 19.30 2.52 20.89
N LEU A 329 18.84 1.28 21.01
CA LEU A 329 19.61 0.11 20.57
C LEU A 329 19.86 0.16 19.06
N SER A 330 18.85 0.53 18.27
CA SER A 330 18.99 0.60 16.82
C SER A 330 19.93 1.72 16.39
N PHE A 331 19.82 2.91 17.00
CA PHE A 331 20.72 4.03 16.70
C PHE A 331 22.16 3.75 17.14
N TYR A 332 22.36 3.10 18.28
CA TYR A 332 23.67 2.65 18.73
C TYR A 332 24.29 1.66 17.73
N ASN A 333 23.51 0.69 17.24
CA ASN A 333 23.97 -0.26 16.23
C ASN A 333 24.27 0.43 14.88
N ILE A 334 23.50 1.45 14.47
CA ILE A 334 23.80 2.27 13.28
C ILE A 334 25.19 2.90 13.41
N ILE A 335 25.48 3.51 14.56
CA ILE A 335 26.78 4.12 14.85
C ILE A 335 27.90 3.08 14.75
N ILE A 336 27.73 1.91 15.37
CA ILE A 336 28.72 0.82 15.30
C ILE A 336 28.95 0.37 13.86
N THR A 337 27.88 0.11 13.09
CA THR A 337 27.98 -0.35 11.71
C THR A 337 28.74 0.67 10.84
N ILE A 338 28.47 1.96 11.02
CA ILE A 338 29.21 3.03 10.32
C ILE A 338 30.69 3.04 10.72
N PHE A 339 31.01 2.94 12.01
CA PHE A 339 32.40 2.88 12.46
C PHE A 339 33.14 1.64 11.96
N GLN A 340 32.51 0.46 12.03
CA GLN A 340 33.08 -0.77 11.52
C GLN A 340 33.38 -0.67 10.02
N HIS A 341 32.46 -0.08 9.25
CA HIS A 341 32.68 0.08 7.82
C HIS A 341 33.81 1.05 7.48
N HIS A 342 33.94 2.17 8.22
CA HIS A 342 35.03 3.13 8.04
C HIS A 342 36.39 2.63 8.54
N ILE A 343 36.43 1.71 9.51
CA ILE A 343 37.67 1.22 10.15
C ILE A 343 38.16 -0.09 9.53
N VAL A 344 37.25 -1.04 9.21
CA VAL A 344 37.60 -2.45 8.99
C VAL A 344 37.49 -2.88 7.51
N ASP A 345 36.50 -2.39 6.75
CA ASP A 345 36.19 -2.93 5.42
C ASP A 345 36.00 -1.85 4.35
N SER A 346 37.11 -1.40 3.74
CA SER A 346 37.05 -0.43 2.63
C SER A 346 36.66 -1.02 1.27
N LEU A 347 36.53 -2.36 1.11
CA LEU A 347 36.58 -2.92 -0.25
C LEU A 347 35.44 -3.87 -0.72
N ASN A 348 34.69 -4.62 0.11
CA ASN A 348 33.94 -5.76 -0.47
C ASN A 348 32.44 -5.95 -0.13
N ASN A 349 31.75 -5.10 0.63
CA ASN A 349 30.33 -5.38 0.95
C ASN A 349 29.39 -4.18 1.11
N LYS A 350 29.43 -3.23 0.16
CA LYS A 350 28.59 -2.02 0.17
C LYS A 350 27.08 -2.30 0.21
N SER A 351 26.64 -3.36 -0.47
CA SER A 351 25.22 -3.77 -0.49
C SER A 351 24.71 -4.22 0.88
N ASN A 352 25.58 -4.84 1.70
CA ASN A 352 25.21 -5.26 3.05
C ASN A 352 25.11 -4.09 4.02
N PHE A 353 26.00 -3.09 3.90
CA PHE A 353 25.95 -1.87 4.72
C PHE A 353 24.57 -1.20 4.67
N PHE A 354 24.07 -0.90 3.47
CA PHE A 354 22.77 -0.25 3.34
C PHE A 354 21.61 -1.09 3.85
N LYS A 355 21.65 -2.39 3.57
CA LYS A 355 20.60 -3.30 4.03
C LYS A 355 20.54 -3.33 5.56
N GLU A 356 21.70 -3.38 6.22
CA GLU A 356 21.80 -3.34 7.68
C GLU A 356 21.31 -2.01 8.24
N ILE A 357 21.81 -0.87 7.73
CA ILE A 357 21.40 0.46 8.19
C ILE A 357 19.90 0.68 8.00
N ASN A 358 19.36 0.39 6.81
CA ASN A 358 17.93 0.54 6.55
C ASN A 358 17.09 -0.37 7.46
N THR A 359 17.54 -1.59 7.74
CA THR A 359 16.83 -2.50 8.67
C THR A 359 16.80 -1.93 10.08
N LEU A 360 17.94 -1.42 10.57
CA LEU A 360 18.05 -0.79 11.90
C LEU A 360 17.22 0.50 12.00
N MET A 361 17.14 1.29 10.93
CA MET A 361 16.28 2.47 10.89
C MET A 361 14.80 2.10 10.92
N ILE A 362 14.38 1.14 10.09
CA ILE A 362 12.98 0.81 9.83
C ILE A 362 12.35 0.06 11.02
N LEU A 363 13.09 -0.83 11.69
CA LEU A 363 12.50 -1.72 12.68
C LEU A 363 11.82 -0.99 13.86
N PRO A 364 12.43 0.01 14.52
CA PRO A 364 11.76 0.78 15.57
C PRO A 364 10.57 1.58 15.04
N VAL A 365 10.67 2.13 13.82
CA VAL A 365 9.59 2.88 13.19
C VAL A 365 8.38 2.00 12.92
N VAL A 366 8.58 0.76 12.44
CA VAL A 366 7.49 -0.21 12.23
C VAL A 366 6.82 -0.59 13.54
N LEU A 367 7.60 -0.74 14.63
CA LEU A 367 7.05 -0.97 15.96
C LEU A 367 6.15 0.20 16.40
N ASP A 368 6.64 1.44 16.29
CA ASP A 368 5.88 2.64 16.65
C ASP A 368 4.62 2.81 15.79
N VAL A 369 4.72 2.61 14.47
CA VAL A 369 3.58 2.61 13.54
C VAL A 369 2.53 1.59 13.97
N SER A 370 2.94 0.38 14.34
CA SER A 370 2.03 -0.66 14.80
C SER A 370 1.32 -0.25 16.10
N LEU A 371 2.06 0.32 17.05
CA LEU A 371 1.50 0.80 18.32
C LEU A 371 0.53 1.97 18.10
N VAL A 372 0.86 2.93 17.24
CA VAL A 372 -0.06 4.02 16.89
C VAL A 372 -1.32 3.49 16.24
N PHE A 373 -1.21 2.51 15.32
CA PHE A 373 -2.36 1.85 14.71
C PHE A 373 -3.30 1.25 15.78
N PHE A 374 -2.77 0.50 16.74
CA PHE A 374 -3.58 -0.09 17.82
C PHE A 374 -4.25 0.93 18.75
N ASN A 375 -3.75 2.17 18.78
CA ASN A 375 -4.34 3.27 19.55
C ASN A 375 -5.21 4.21 18.71
N SER A 376 -5.43 3.91 17.43
CA SER A 376 -6.20 4.74 16.50
C SER A 376 -7.59 4.14 16.25
N PRO A 377 -8.63 4.95 16.04
CA PRO A 377 -9.90 4.46 15.48
C PRO A 377 -9.67 3.80 14.12
N TYR A 378 -10.43 2.76 13.79
CA TYR A 378 -10.22 1.98 12.57
C TYR A 378 -10.29 2.82 11.30
N GLU A 379 -11.19 3.81 11.25
CA GLU A 379 -11.41 4.71 10.11
C GLU A 379 -10.16 5.55 9.78
N ILE A 380 -9.27 5.77 10.75
CA ILE A 380 -8.01 6.49 10.57
C ILE A 380 -6.83 5.50 10.52
N GLY A 381 -6.84 4.50 11.39
CA GLY A 381 -5.79 3.51 11.53
C GLY A 381 -5.56 2.69 10.27
N ILE A 382 -6.65 2.27 9.59
CA ILE A 382 -6.56 1.50 8.34
C ILE A 382 -5.86 2.30 7.22
N PRO A 383 -6.32 3.51 6.84
CA PRO A 383 -5.59 4.32 5.87
C PRO A 383 -4.14 4.64 6.28
N PHE A 384 -3.89 4.84 7.58
CA PHE A 384 -2.53 5.06 8.11
C PHE A 384 -1.60 3.85 7.89
N ILE A 385 -2.04 2.64 8.25
CA ILE A 385 -1.22 1.44 8.07
C ILE A 385 -1.04 1.11 6.57
N LEU A 386 -2.07 1.32 5.75
CA LEU A 386 -1.99 1.13 4.30
C LEU A 386 -0.99 2.09 3.65
N THR A 387 -0.95 3.36 4.09
CA THR A 387 0.06 4.33 3.64
C THR A 387 1.46 3.83 4.00
N SER A 388 1.63 3.30 5.22
CA SER A 388 2.90 2.74 5.69
C SER A 388 3.33 1.50 4.91
N VAL A 389 2.39 0.62 4.54
CA VAL A 389 2.66 -0.52 3.66
C VAL A 389 3.05 -0.05 2.26
N LEU A 390 2.38 0.96 1.71
CA LEU A 390 2.70 1.51 0.40
C LEU A 390 4.12 2.13 0.37
N MET A 391 4.55 2.77 1.47
CA MET A 391 5.93 3.22 1.63
C MET A 391 6.92 2.05 1.58
N GLY A 392 6.62 0.94 2.27
CA GLY A 392 7.42 -0.28 2.20
C GLY A 392 7.50 -0.86 0.78
N LEU A 393 6.37 -0.87 0.05
CA LEU A 393 6.34 -1.29 -1.35
C LEU A 393 7.19 -0.38 -2.25
N PHE A 394 7.22 0.92 -2.00
CA PHE A 394 8.07 1.85 -2.75
C PHE A 394 9.55 1.54 -2.54
N LEU A 395 9.97 1.28 -1.30
CA LEU A 395 11.37 0.92 -0.99
C LEU A 395 11.79 -0.42 -1.60
N ILE A 396 10.89 -1.39 -1.72
CA ILE A 396 11.20 -2.71 -2.28
C ILE A 396 11.18 -2.71 -3.81
N LEU A 397 10.22 -2.01 -4.41
CA LEU A 397 9.95 -2.09 -5.84
C LEU A 397 10.60 -0.97 -6.65
N ASP A 398 11.00 0.13 -6.02
CA ASP A 398 11.53 1.32 -6.68
C ASP A 398 10.73 1.74 -7.92
N PRO A 399 9.44 2.09 -7.79
CA PRO A 399 8.58 2.37 -8.94
C PRO A 399 9.08 3.55 -9.78
N PHE A 400 9.80 4.49 -9.20
CA PHE A 400 10.27 5.69 -9.90
C PHE A 400 11.79 5.74 -10.03
N TYR A 401 12.46 4.59 -9.89
CA TYR A 401 13.93 4.48 -9.90
C TYR A 401 14.57 5.53 -8.97
N LYS A 402 15.35 6.46 -9.50
CA LYS A 402 16.00 7.55 -8.76
C LYS A 402 15.02 8.48 -8.05
N MET A 403 13.81 8.62 -8.58
CA MET A 403 12.76 9.47 -8.01
C MET A 403 11.88 8.75 -6.98
N THR A 404 12.15 7.47 -6.68
CA THR A 404 11.36 6.72 -5.68
C THR A 404 11.37 7.42 -4.33
N HIS A 405 12.51 7.99 -3.94
CA HIS A 405 12.65 8.71 -2.67
C HIS A 405 11.73 9.94 -2.57
N VAL A 406 11.46 10.62 -3.69
CA VAL A 406 10.46 11.70 -3.75
C VAL A 406 9.06 11.15 -3.49
N GLY A 407 8.72 10.01 -4.11
CA GLY A 407 7.46 9.30 -3.86
C GLY A 407 7.31 8.88 -2.40
N PHE A 408 8.39 8.40 -1.78
CA PHE A 408 8.43 8.07 -0.36
C PHE A 408 8.17 9.31 0.52
N HIS A 409 8.80 10.45 0.22
CA HIS A 409 8.53 11.71 0.92
C HIS A 409 7.08 12.19 0.76
N ALA A 410 6.48 12.01 -0.42
CA ALA A 410 5.07 12.34 -0.63
C ALA A 410 4.14 11.44 0.23
N LEU A 411 4.47 10.15 0.36
CA LEU A 411 3.73 9.24 1.24
C LEU A 411 3.94 9.57 2.72
N LEU A 412 5.11 10.06 3.13
CA LEU A 412 5.33 10.59 4.48
C LEU A 412 4.40 11.77 4.81
N LEU A 413 4.07 12.62 3.81
CA LEU A 413 3.07 13.69 4.01
C LEU A 413 1.69 13.13 4.32
N LEU A 414 1.27 12.13 3.55
CA LEU A 414 0.00 11.45 3.76
C LEU A 414 -0.03 10.69 5.10
N GLN A 415 1.07 10.05 5.48
CA GLN A 415 1.21 9.37 6.75
C GLN A 415 1.08 10.36 7.91
N ASN A 416 1.75 11.52 7.84
CA ASN A 416 1.67 12.58 8.84
C ASN A 416 0.24 13.14 8.99
N TYR A 417 -0.48 13.30 7.87
CA TYR A 417 -1.89 13.68 7.89
C TYR A 417 -2.73 12.72 8.75
N TYR A 418 -2.63 11.40 8.51
CA TYR A 418 -3.38 10.42 9.30
C TYR A 418 -2.90 10.31 10.75
N LEU A 419 -1.60 10.49 11.02
CA LEU A 419 -1.07 10.57 12.39
C LEU A 419 -1.71 11.72 13.17
N CYS A 420 -1.75 12.92 12.58
CA CYS A 420 -2.35 14.09 13.22
C CYS A 420 -3.85 13.90 13.50
N LEU A 421 -4.58 13.28 12.57
CA LEU A 421 -5.99 12.91 12.76
C LEU A 421 -6.15 11.89 13.89
N SER A 422 -5.31 10.86 13.92
CA SER A 422 -5.33 9.84 14.97
C SER A 422 -5.17 10.47 16.35
N HIS A 423 -4.12 11.28 16.55
CA HIS A 423 -3.88 11.96 17.83
C HIS A 423 -5.06 12.84 18.28
N SER A 424 -5.71 13.50 17.33
CA SER A 424 -6.86 14.40 17.58
C SER A 424 -8.15 13.63 17.90
N SER A 425 -8.35 12.46 17.31
CA SER A 425 -9.54 11.62 17.50
C SER A 425 -9.57 10.92 18.86
N VAL A 426 -8.41 10.45 19.34
CA VAL A 426 -8.24 9.80 20.66
C VAL A 426 -8.58 10.77 21.80
N SER A 427 -8.34 12.07 21.63
CA SER A 427 -8.69 13.07 22.64
C SER A 427 -10.21 13.25 22.80
N ASN A 428 -10.99 13.02 21.75
CA ASN A 428 -12.44 13.22 21.74
C ASN A 428 -13.22 12.01 22.28
N SER A 429 -12.69 10.79 22.15
CA SER A 429 -13.30 9.58 22.72
C SER A 429 -13.15 9.55 24.24
N ILE A 430 -11.99 9.95 24.78
CA ILE A 430 -11.72 9.98 26.23
C ILE A 430 -12.58 11.05 26.93
N THR A 431 -12.76 12.23 26.33
CA THR A 431 -13.60 13.30 26.90
C THR A 431 -15.10 12.96 26.90
N LYS A 432 -15.56 12.06 26.03
CA LYS A 432 -16.94 11.54 26.03
C LYS A 432 -17.17 10.44 27.06
N GLN A 433 -16.13 9.75 27.54
CA GLN A 433 -16.26 8.72 28.59
C GLN A 433 -16.20 9.30 30.01
N HIS A 434 -15.77 10.55 30.16
CA HIS A 434 -15.66 11.24 31.45
C HIS A 434 -16.70 12.36 31.66
N LYS A 435 -17.70 12.45 30.78
CA LYS A 435 -18.93 13.22 30.97
C LYS A 435 -20.10 12.26 30.99
#